data_AF-A0A4P5VL24-F1
#
_entry.id   AF-A0A4P5VL24-F1
#
_cell.length_a   1.000
_cell.length_b   1.000
_cell.length_c   1.000
_cell.angle_alpha   90.00
_cell.angle_beta   90.00
_cell.angle_gamma   90.00
#
_symmetry.space_group_name_H-M   'P 1'
#
loop_
_entity.id
_entity.type
_entity.pdbx_description
1 polymer ?
#
loop_
_entity_poly.entity_id
_entity_poly.type
_entity_poly.pdbx_seq_one_letter_code
_entity_poly.pdbx_strand_id
1 'polypeptide(L)'
;MIGIPAIPAIPAFIHGKKVAIGLLTQLVLEGRPQTEIEEIYRYQKAVGLPITLAEVGVDVASDDQLRTIAERTVIPGESSLNEPFPVTAETLVPALRAADQLGRQRC
;
A
#
# COMPACT_ATOMS: atom_id res chain seq x y z
N MET A 1 1.94 -4.78 -10.14
CA MET A 1 2.42 -3.96 -9.00
C MET A 1 1.28 -3.09 -8.49
N ILE A 2 1.01 -3.13 -7.19
CA ILE A 2 0.09 -2.18 -6.55
C ILE A 2 0.80 -0.84 -6.33
N GLY A 3 0.49 0.16 -7.15
CA GLY A 3 1.00 1.52 -6.98
C GLY A 3 0.03 2.38 -6.17
N ILE A 4 0.54 3.20 -5.23
CA ILE A 4 -0.25 4.28 -4.62
C ILE A 4 -0.23 5.49 -5.55
N PRO A 5 -1.40 5.89 -6.11
CA PRO A 5 -1.50 6.99 -7.05
C PRO A 5 -1.26 8.33 -6.33
N ALA A 6 -0.90 9.35 -7.10
CA ALA A 6 -0.84 10.69 -6.55
C ALA A 6 -2.24 11.17 -6.13
N ILE A 7 -2.39 11.57 -4.87
CA ILE A 7 -3.57 12.28 -4.35
C ILE A 7 -3.09 13.55 -3.63
N PRO A 8 -3.93 14.59 -3.46
CA PRO A 8 -3.51 15.86 -2.85
C PRO A 8 -2.83 15.74 -1.49
N ALA A 9 -3.19 14.72 -0.70
CA ALA A 9 -2.61 14.47 0.62
C ALA A 9 -1.16 13.96 0.58
N ILE A 10 -0.68 13.48 -0.58
CA ILE A 10 0.64 12.86 -0.74
C ILE A 10 1.55 13.79 -1.54
N PRO A 11 2.70 14.25 -0.98
CA PRO A 11 3.64 15.10 -1.71
C PRO A 11 4.09 14.51 -3.06
N ALA A 12 4.37 15.38 -4.03
CA ALA A 12 4.74 14.95 -5.38
C ALA A 12 6.11 14.25 -5.44
N PHE A 13 7.07 14.68 -4.60
CA PHE A 13 8.47 14.23 -4.64
C PHE A 13 8.76 12.89 -3.92
N ILE A 14 7.75 12.19 -3.42
CA ILE A 14 7.94 10.96 -2.61
C ILE A 14 7.64 9.65 -3.39
N HIS A 15 7.97 9.57 -4.68
CA HIS A 15 7.63 8.41 -5.54
C HIS A 15 8.05 7.07 -4.93
N GLY A 16 9.32 6.92 -4.50
CA GLY A 16 9.82 5.67 -3.91
C GLY A 16 9.13 5.28 -2.60
N LYS A 17 8.65 6.26 -1.81
CA LYS A 17 7.89 6.01 -0.58
C LYS A 17 6.48 5.46 -0.87
N LYS A 18 5.84 5.91 -1.95
CA LYS A 18 4.55 5.38 -2.42
C LYS A 18 4.69 3.93 -2.87
N VAL A 19 5.78 3.62 -3.59
CA VAL A 19 6.08 2.26 -4.04
C VAL A 19 6.27 1.30 -2.86
N ALA A 20 6.94 1.75 -1.79
CA ALA A 20 7.14 0.93 -0.57
C ALA A 20 5.81 0.50 0.08
N ILE A 21 4.85 1.42 0.27
CA ILE A 21 3.53 1.05 0.80
C ILE A 21 2.73 0.18 -0.18
N GLY A 22 2.87 0.47 -1.48
CA GLY A 22 2.30 -0.34 -2.55
C GLY A 22 2.72 -1.82 -2.48
N LEU A 23 4.02 -2.07 -2.29
CA LEU A 23 4.57 -3.41 -2.09
C LEU A 23 3.97 -4.09 -0.85
N LEU A 24 3.92 -3.41 0.30
CA LEU A 24 3.33 -3.99 1.51
C LEU A 24 1.85 -4.36 1.32
N THR A 25 1.10 -3.52 0.62
CA THR A 25 -0.31 -3.76 0.29
C THR A 25 -0.45 -4.96 -0.64
N GLN A 26 0.45 -5.08 -1.62
CA GLN A 26 0.47 -6.22 -2.55
C GLN A 26 0.75 -7.54 -1.82
N LEU A 27 1.73 -7.59 -0.92
CA LEU A 27 2.05 -8.81 -0.17
C LEU A 27 0.87 -9.29 0.68
N VAL A 28 0.09 -8.35 1.22
CA VAL A 28 -1.15 -8.64 1.95
C VAL A 28 -2.23 -9.18 0.99
N LEU A 29 -2.42 -8.58 -0.17
CA LEU A 29 -3.38 -9.05 -1.18
C LEU A 29 -3.05 -10.44 -1.71
N GLU A 30 -1.78 -10.70 -1.96
CA GLU A 30 -1.26 -12.00 -2.41
C GLU A 30 -1.36 -13.08 -1.33
N GLY A 31 -1.65 -12.72 -0.07
CA GLY A 31 -1.68 -13.66 1.04
C GLY A 31 -0.32 -14.31 1.30
N ARG A 32 0.78 -13.57 1.09
CA ARG A 32 2.13 -14.10 1.27
C ARG A 32 2.35 -14.60 2.70
N PRO A 33 3.23 -15.60 2.90
CA PRO A 33 3.57 -16.10 4.23
C PRO A 33 4.01 -14.96 5.15
N GLN A 34 3.55 -15.00 6.41
CA GLN A 34 3.85 -13.96 7.39
C GLN A 34 5.36 -13.71 7.56
N THR A 35 6.19 -14.76 7.46
CA THR A 35 7.65 -14.65 7.53
C THR A 35 8.25 -13.79 6.42
N GLU A 36 7.72 -13.88 5.20
CA GLU A 36 8.16 -13.09 4.06
C GLU A 36 7.70 -11.64 4.20
N ILE A 37 6.44 -11.43 4.61
CA ILE A 37 5.92 -10.10 4.91
C ILE A 37 6.81 -9.42 5.96
N GLU A 38 7.13 -10.12 7.05
CA GLU A 38 7.98 -9.59 8.13
C GLU A 38 9.39 -9.22 7.70
N GLU A 39 9.99 -9.99 6.79
CA GLU A 39 11.30 -9.67 6.22
C GLU A 39 11.26 -8.33 5.48
N ILE A 40 10.24 -8.10 4.66
CA ILE A 40 10.08 -6.86 3.91
C ILE A 40 9.82 -5.67 4.84
N TYR A 41 8.95 -5.80 5.86
CA TYR A 41 8.76 -4.74 6.86
C TYR A 41 10.08 -4.37 7.56
N ARG A 42 10.86 -5.37 7.96
CA ARG A 42 12.15 -5.17 8.62
C ARG A 42 13.14 -4.46 7.72
N TYR A 43 13.24 -4.89 6.46
CA TYR A 43 14.11 -4.28 5.47
C TYR A 43 13.73 -2.82 5.22
N GLN A 44 12.45 -2.53 4.92
CA GLN A 44 11.97 -1.17 4.68
C GLN A 44 12.25 -0.25 5.88
N LYS A 45 11.97 -0.72 7.10
CA LYS A 45 12.31 0.03 8.33
C LYS A 45 13.81 0.30 8.45
N ALA A 46 14.66 -0.70 8.19
CA ALA A 46 16.11 -0.58 8.28
C ALA A 46 16.70 0.46 7.31
N VAL A 47 16.10 0.64 6.13
CA VAL A 47 16.53 1.63 5.13
C VAL A 47 15.76 2.95 5.19
N GLY A 48 14.88 3.14 6.17
CA GLY A 48 14.10 4.37 6.35
C GLY A 48 12.95 4.57 5.35
N LEU A 49 12.46 3.49 4.74
CA LEU A 49 11.25 3.50 3.93
C LEU A 49 10.00 3.40 4.82
N PRO A 50 8.87 4.01 4.41
CA PRO A 50 7.65 4.01 5.22
C PRO A 50 7.06 2.60 5.31
N ILE A 51 6.47 2.31 6.48
CA ILE A 51 5.76 1.06 6.74
C ILE A 51 4.31 1.30 7.17
N THR A 52 3.89 2.55 7.31
CA THR A 52 2.52 2.98 7.64
C THR A 52 2.01 4.02 6.63
N LEU A 53 0.70 4.13 6.49
CA LEU A 53 0.04 5.12 5.63
C LEU A 53 0.30 6.56 6.10
N ALA A 54 0.39 6.77 7.42
CA ALA A 54 0.67 8.08 8.00
C ALA A 54 2.02 8.65 7.53
N GLU A 55 3.04 7.82 7.33
CA GLU A 55 4.37 8.23 6.86
C GLU A 55 4.39 8.72 5.40
N VAL A 56 3.33 8.45 4.64
CA VAL A 56 3.13 8.96 3.28
C VAL A 56 2.00 10.00 3.20
N GLY A 57 1.47 10.44 4.34
CA GLY A 57 0.44 11.49 4.41
C GLY A 57 -0.99 10.98 4.16
N VAL A 58 -1.23 9.67 4.27
CA VAL A 58 -2.56 9.09 4.13
C VAL A 58 -3.11 8.76 5.52
N ASP A 59 -4.31 9.25 5.81
CA ASP A 59 -5.02 8.91 7.03
C ASP A 59 -5.74 7.56 6.83
N VAL A 60 -5.31 6.54 7.57
CA VAL A 60 -5.98 5.23 7.53
C VAL A 60 -7.43 5.31 7.97
N ALA A 61 -7.84 6.31 8.77
CA ALA A 61 -9.23 6.47 9.19
C ALA A 61 -10.11 7.10 8.09
N SER A 62 -9.51 7.69 7.05
CA SER A 62 -10.26 8.36 5.98
C SER A 62 -10.68 7.37 4.88
N ASP A 63 -11.94 6.93 4.94
CA ASP A 63 -12.52 6.08 3.89
C ASP A 63 -12.44 6.74 2.51
N ASP A 64 -12.66 8.05 2.41
CA ASP A 64 -12.58 8.79 1.15
C ASP A 64 -11.18 8.74 0.53
N GLN A 65 -10.12 8.91 1.33
CA GLN A 65 -8.75 8.82 0.83
C GLN A 65 -8.42 7.40 0.38
N LEU A 66 -8.74 6.40 1.20
CA LEU A 66 -8.48 4.99 0.89
C LEU A 66 -9.23 4.54 -0.36
N ARG A 67 -10.51 4.94 -0.49
CA ARG A 67 -11.33 4.65 -1.67
C ARG A 67 -10.78 5.32 -2.91
N THR A 68 -10.39 6.60 -2.82
CA THR A 68 -9.77 7.32 -3.94
C THR A 68 -8.47 6.64 -4.40
N ILE A 69 -7.64 6.18 -3.46
CA ILE A 69 -6.42 5.40 -3.77
C ILE A 69 -6.83 4.10 -4.49
N ALA A 70 -7.72 3.33 -3.88
CA ALA A 70 -8.14 2.03 -4.38
C ALA A 70 -8.75 2.08 -5.79
N GLU A 71 -9.67 3.02 -6.04
CA GLU A 71 -10.31 3.22 -7.34
C GLU A 71 -9.30 3.64 -8.41
N ARG A 72 -8.37 4.54 -8.09
CA ARG A 72 -7.33 4.98 -9.03
C ARG A 72 -6.32 3.87 -9.34
N THR A 73 -6.04 3.00 -8.37
CA THR A 73 -5.12 1.87 -8.56
C THR A 73 -5.67 0.83 -9.53
N VAL A 74 -6.99 0.74 -9.78
CA VAL A 74 -7.62 -0.30 -10.63
C VAL A 74 -8.21 0.25 -11.93
N ILE A 75 -7.81 1.45 -12.37
CA ILE A 75 -8.23 2.03 -13.63
C ILE A 75 -7.71 1.16 -14.81
N PRO A 76 -8.47 1.00 -15.90
CA PRO A 76 -7.99 0.29 -17.09
C PRO A 76 -6.64 0.79 -17.59
N GLY A 77 -5.70 -0.14 -17.78
CA GLY A 77 -4.33 0.16 -18.20
C GLY A 77 -3.31 0.26 -17.06
N GLU A 78 -3.75 0.24 -15.80
CA GLU A 78 -2.86 0.20 -14.64
C GLU A 78 -2.19 -1.17 -14.45
N SER A 79 -0.96 -1.15 -13.92
CA SER A 79 -0.15 -2.37 -13.75
C SER A 79 -0.66 -3.33 -12.66
N SER A 80 -1.60 -2.91 -11.83
CA SER A 80 -2.31 -3.73 -10.85
C SER A 80 -3.21 -4.78 -11.50
N LEU A 81 -3.64 -4.52 -12.74
CA LEU A 81 -4.50 -5.42 -13.51
C LEU A 81 -3.72 -6.54 -14.21
N ASN A 82 -2.38 -6.52 -14.13
CA ASN A 82 -1.50 -7.56 -14.65
C ASN A 82 -1.26 -8.70 -13.64
N GLU A 83 -1.81 -8.58 -12.42
CA GLU A 83 -1.67 -9.61 -11.39
C GLU A 83 -2.44 -10.88 -11.78
N PRO A 84 -1.97 -12.08 -11.38
CA PRO A 84 -2.62 -13.35 -11.72
C PRO A 84 -3.92 -13.62 -10.96
N PHE A 85 -4.47 -12.59 -10.29
CA PHE A 85 -5.72 -12.62 -9.53
C PHE A 85 -6.46 -11.28 -9.67
N PRO A 86 -7.78 -11.24 -9.46
CA PRO A 86 -8.54 -10.01 -9.54
C PRO A 86 -8.15 -9.01 -8.43
N VAL A 87 -7.65 -7.84 -8.83
CA VAL A 87 -7.45 -6.69 -7.95
C VAL A 87 -8.63 -5.74 -8.13
N THR A 88 -9.39 -5.48 -7.06
CA THR A 88 -10.55 -4.58 -7.09
C THR A 88 -10.40 -3.49 -6.04
N ALA A 89 -11.12 -2.38 -6.20
CA ALA A 89 -11.14 -1.34 -5.17
C ALA A 89 -11.66 -1.87 -3.82
N GLU A 90 -12.59 -2.83 -3.85
CA GLU A 90 -13.16 -3.49 -2.67
C GLU A 90 -12.14 -4.34 -1.91
N THR A 91 -11.20 -4.98 -2.60
CA THR A 91 -10.12 -5.75 -1.95
C THR A 91 -8.94 -4.89 -1.53
N LEU A 92 -8.72 -3.75 -2.21
CA LEU A 92 -7.60 -2.85 -1.93
C LEU A 92 -7.75 -2.07 -0.62
N VAL A 93 -8.94 -1.55 -0.29
CA VAL A 93 -9.16 -0.82 0.96
C VAL A 93 -8.82 -1.65 2.22
N PRO A 94 -9.35 -2.88 2.38
CA PRO A 94 -8.98 -3.72 3.53
C PRO A 94 -7.49 -4.11 3.50
N ALA A 95 -6.89 -4.30 2.32
CA ALA A 95 -5.45 -4.59 2.23
C ALA A 95 -4.58 -3.39 2.67
N LEU A 96 -4.94 -2.16 2.28
CA LEU A 96 -4.27 -0.93 2.74
C LEU A 96 -4.34 -0.80 4.27
N ARG A 97 -5.52 -1.06 4.86
CA ARG A 97 -5.71 -1.05 6.32
C ARG A 97 -4.89 -2.13 7.02
N ALA A 98 -4.88 -3.35 6.47
CA ALA A 98 -4.12 -4.45 7.03
C ALA A 98 -2.61 -4.22 6.95
N ALA A 99 -2.11 -3.67 5.82
CA ALA A 99 -0.72 -3.26 5.71
C ALA A 99 -0.36 -2.18 6.74
N ASP A 100 -1.16 -1.13 6.87
CA ASP A 100 -0.94 -0.08 7.89
C ASP A 100 -0.92 -0.65 9.32
N GLN A 101 -1.87 -1.55 9.65
CA GLN A 101 -1.92 -2.21 10.95
C GLN A 101 -0.66 -3.04 11.24
N LEU A 102 -0.18 -3.81 10.26
CA LEU A 102 1.06 -4.58 10.37
C LEU A 102 2.27 -3.67 10.58
N GLY A 103 2.31 -2.52 9.89
CA GLY A 103 3.34 -1.50 10.10
C GLY A 103 3.35 -0.95 11.53
N ARG A 104 2.19 -0.54 12.05
CA ARG A 104 2.06 0.03 13.40
C ARG A 104 2.47 -0.92 14.51
N GLN A 105 2.23 -2.22 14.36
CA GLN A 105 2.68 -3.25 15.31
C GLN A 105 4.21 -3.39 15.37
N ARG A 106 4.92 -2.80 14.40
CA ARG A 106 6.36 -2.90 14.21
C ARG A 106 7.06 -1.54 14.34
N CYS A 107 6.34 -0.47 14.70
CA CYS A 107 6.90 0.86 14.97
C CYS A 107 7.71 0.86 16.26
#